data_AF-A0A520J2D6-F1
#
_entry.id   AF-A0A520J2D6-F1
#
_cell.length_a   1.000
_cell.length_b   1.000
_cell.length_c   1.000
_cell.angle_alpha   90.00
_cell.angle_beta   90.00
_cell.angle_gamma   90.00
#
_symmetry.space_group_name_H-M   'P 1'
#
loop_
_entity.id
_entity.type
_entity.pdbx_description
1 polymer ?
#
loop_
_entity_poly.entity_id
_entity_poly.type
_entity_poly.pdbx_seq_one_letter_code
_entity_poly.pdbx_strand_id
1 'polypeptide(L)'
;MKKKKDSEVVKWKSQFAKRFELIREASGMSQVEMADTIGMSQNLVYRSEKDCDISLNSFLLLFVHYMKNYKMNPEWFFAEDNSGFTPYEMESRKTKRVSSAVERRRNKIILDMFNMLQRDGLMPQAESNTTQE
;
A
#
# COMPACT_ATOMS: atom_id res chain seq x y z
N MET A 1 -13.76 10.63 -25.13
CA MET A 1 -12.83 9.71 -24.45
C MET A 1 -11.45 10.31 -24.16
N LYS A 2 -10.83 11.07 -25.09
CA LYS A 2 -9.49 11.68 -24.91
C LYS A 2 -9.34 12.55 -23.66
N LYS A 3 -10.30 13.47 -23.40
CA LYS A 3 -10.30 14.36 -22.23
C LYS A 3 -10.29 13.63 -20.86
N LYS A 4 -10.91 12.45 -20.75
CA LYS A 4 -10.91 11.64 -19.51
C LYS A 4 -9.55 10.99 -19.28
N LYS A 5 -8.93 10.47 -20.35
CA LYS A 5 -7.62 9.82 -20.28
C LYS A 5 -6.52 10.82 -19.89
N ASP A 6 -6.57 12.03 -20.44
CA ASP A 6 -5.62 13.09 -20.10
C ASP A 6 -5.76 13.52 -18.63
N SER A 7 -6.98 13.55 -18.06
CA SER A 7 -7.15 13.87 -16.63
C SER A 7 -6.64 12.77 -15.71
N GLU A 8 -6.78 11.49 -16.09
CA GLU A 8 -6.25 10.38 -15.31
C GLU A 8 -4.72 10.35 -15.30
N VAL A 9 -4.07 10.65 -16.44
CA VAL A 9 -2.60 10.73 -16.51
C VAL A 9 -2.08 11.85 -15.60
N VAL A 10 -2.72 13.02 -15.61
CA VAL A 10 -2.37 14.14 -14.73
C VAL A 10 -2.56 13.75 -13.25
N LYS A 11 -3.66 13.06 -12.91
CA LYS A 11 -3.92 12.56 -11.55
C LYS A 11 -2.79 11.63 -11.08
N TRP A 12 -2.43 10.63 -11.88
CA TRP A 12 -1.38 9.67 -11.53
C TRP A 12 -0.01 10.32 -11.40
N LYS A 13 0.33 11.22 -12.32
CA LYS A 13 1.57 12.00 -12.25
C LYS A 13 1.69 12.73 -10.91
N SER A 14 0.61 13.39 -10.48
CA SER A 14 0.60 14.11 -9.20
C SER A 14 0.66 13.20 -7.99
N GLN A 15 0.04 12.02 -8.05
CA GLN A 15 0.16 11.02 -7.00
C GLN A 15 1.60 10.50 -6.87
N PHE A 16 2.26 10.14 -7.97
CA PHE A 16 3.64 9.67 -7.94
C PHE A 16 4.61 10.72 -7.43
N ALA A 17 4.42 11.98 -7.84
CA ALA A 17 5.26 13.08 -7.41
C ALA A 17 5.23 13.26 -5.89
N LYS A 18 4.03 13.31 -5.30
CA LYS A 18 3.84 13.38 -3.85
C LYS A 18 4.42 12.17 -3.12
N ARG A 19 4.32 10.98 -3.71
CA ARG A 19 4.83 9.74 -3.11
C ARG A 19 6.36 9.71 -3.09
N PHE A 20 7.02 10.17 -4.14
CA PHE A 20 8.48 10.32 -4.14
C PHE A 20 8.95 11.34 -3.11
N GLU A 21 8.30 12.50 -3.06
CA GLU A 21 8.60 13.56 -2.07
C GLU A 21 8.47 13.02 -0.64
N LEU A 22 7.38 12.31 -0.34
CA LEU A 22 7.13 11.74 0.99
C LEU A 22 8.25 10.79 1.44
N ILE A 23 8.72 9.90 0.56
CA ILE A 23 9.78 8.96 0.91
C ILE A 23 11.11 9.70 1.11
N ARG A 24 11.43 10.69 0.26
CA ARG A 24 12.63 11.51 0.44
C ARG A 24 12.60 12.25 1.77
N GLU A 25 11.52 12.94 2.08
CA GLU A 25 11.40 13.71 3.33
C GLU A 25 11.46 12.82 4.56
N ALA A 26 10.81 11.66 4.51
CA ALA A 26 10.88 10.68 5.60
C ALA A 26 12.28 10.06 5.76
N SER A 27 13.10 10.06 4.71
CA SER A 27 14.53 9.70 4.80
C SER A 27 15.42 10.82 5.37
N GLY A 28 14.86 12.00 5.62
CA GLY A 28 15.59 13.15 6.16
C GLY A 28 16.54 13.82 5.16
N MET A 29 16.43 13.49 3.88
CA MET A 29 17.34 14.00 2.84
C MET A 29 16.75 15.20 2.10
N SER A 30 17.61 16.15 1.78
CA SER A 30 17.33 17.18 0.78
C SER A 30 17.30 16.58 -0.64
N GLN A 31 16.79 17.34 -1.61
CA GLN A 31 16.80 16.94 -3.02
C GLN A 31 18.23 16.79 -3.57
N VAL A 32 19.18 17.57 -3.06
CA VAL A 32 20.60 17.50 -3.46
C VAL A 32 21.20 16.19 -2.99
N GLU A 33 21.07 15.89 -1.70
CA GLU A 33 21.60 14.65 -1.10
C GLU A 33 20.99 13.41 -1.76
N MET A 34 19.68 13.42 -2.01
CA MET A 34 19.03 12.33 -2.73
C MET A 34 19.59 12.17 -4.15
N ALA A 35 19.80 13.27 -4.86
CA ALA A 35 20.36 13.24 -6.21
C ALA A 35 21.77 12.62 -6.23
N ASP A 36 22.60 12.99 -5.26
CA ASP A 36 23.95 12.45 -5.09
C ASP A 36 23.92 10.94 -4.81
N THR A 37 22.98 10.46 -3.99
CA THR A 37 22.85 9.02 -3.69
C THR A 37 22.42 8.18 -4.91
N ILE A 38 21.65 8.77 -5.83
CA ILE A 38 21.16 8.07 -7.02
C ILE A 38 22.14 8.25 -8.20
N GLY A 39 23.01 9.25 -8.17
CA GLY A 39 23.88 9.62 -9.29
C GLY A 39 23.11 10.38 -10.38
N MET A 40 22.21 11.28 -10.00
CA MET A 40 21.46 12.16 -10.91
C MET A 40 21.58 13.62 -10.51
N SER A 41 20.98 14.54 -11.29
CA SER A 41 20.95 15.95 -10.92
C SER A 41 19.82 16.26 -9.92
N GLN A 42 20.06 17.23 -9.02
CA GLN A 42 19.04 17.77 -8.12
C GLN A 42 17.76 18.18 -8.88
N ASN A 43 17.91 18.80 -10.05
CA ASN A 43 16.78 19.22 -10.86
C ASN A 43 15.90 18.03 -11.30
N LEU A 44 16.49 16.85 -11.52
CA LEU A 44 15.72 15.65 -11.87
C LEU A 44 14.85 15.19 -10.68
N VAL A 45 15.42 15.21 -9.47
CA VAL A 45 14.69 14.91 -8.23
C VAL A 45 13.56 15.92 -8.03
N TYR A 46 13.86 17.22 -8.11
CA TYR A 46 12.86 18.29 -8.03
C TYR A 46 11.70 18.09 -9.02
N ARG A 47 12.02 17.83 -10.29
CA ARG A 47 11.00 17.60 -11.33
C ARG A 47 10.14 16.38 -11.03
N SER A 48 10.75 15.32 -10.49
CA SER A 48 10.02 14.11 -10.10
C SER A 48 9.04 14.35 -8.95
N GLU A 49 9.25 15.40 -8.14
CA GLU A 49 8.43 15.74 -6.97
C GLU A 49 7.42 16.86 -7.24
N LYS A 50 7.56 17.63 -8.32
CA LYS A 50 6.76 18.84 -8.58
C LYS A 50 5.98 18.82 -9.89
N ASP A 51 5.25 17.74 -10.14
CA ASP A 51 4.34 17.57 -11.30
C ASP A 51 4.98 17.95 -12.64
N CYS A 52 6.30 17.86 -12.75
CA CYS A 52 7.03 18.10 -13.99
C CYS A 52 7.16 16.81 -14.78
N ASP A 53 7.27 16.90 -16.10
CA ASP A 53 7.54 15.71 -16.90
C ASP A 53 8.96 15.21 -16.62
N ILE A 54 9.11 13.89 -16.51
CA ILE A 54 10.40 13.21 -16.42
C ILE A 54 10.39 12.03 -17.39
N SER A 55 11.58 11.58 -17.80
CA SER A 55 11.68 10.39 -18.65
C SER A 55 11.25 9.13 -17.87
N LEU A 56 10.76 8.11 -18.59
CA LEU A 56 10.45 6.81 -18.00
C LEU A 56 11.69 6.19 -17.31
N ASN A 57 12.87 6.34 -17.91
CA ASN A 57 14.12 5.84 -17.32
C ASN A 57 14.42 6.51 -15.98
N SER A 58 14.22 7.83 -15.89
CA SER A 58 14.39 8.59 -14.64
C SER A 58 13.41 8.13 -13.57
N PHE A 59 12.14 7.95 -13.96
CA PHE A 59 11.10 7.44 -13.07
C PHE A 59 11.45 6.05 -12.53
N LEU A 60 11.85 5.12 -13.40
CA LEU A 60 12.22 3.76 -13.01
C LEU A 60 13.45 3.73 -12.11
N LEU A 61 14.45 4.58 -12.39
CA LEU A 61 15.65 4.68 -11.56
C LEU A 61 15.30 5.13 -10.14
N LEU A 62 14.49 6.19 -10.00
CA LEU A 62 13.98 6.66 -8.71
C LEU A 62 13.20 5.54 -8.00
N PHE A 63 12.23 4.94 -8.67
CA PHE A 63 11.40 3.88 -8.12
C PHE A 63 12.23 2.70 -7.60
N VAL A 64 13.17 2.19 -8.40
CA VAL A 64 14.03 1.07 -8.01
C VAL A 64 14.94 1.45 -6.85
N HIS A 65 15.48 2.68 -6.84
CA HIS A 65 16.31 3.17 -5.75
C HIS A 65 15.51 3.22 -4.44
N TYR A 66 14.33 3.84 -4.46
CA TYR A 66 13.44 3.93 -3.29
C TYR A 66 13.01 2.56 -2.76
N MET A 67 12.70 1.63 -3.65
CA MET A 67 12.33 0.27 -3.27
C MET A 67 13.49 -0.46 -2.57
N LYS A 68 14.71 -0.41 -3.15
CA LYS A 68 15.85 -1.17 -2.63
C LYS A 68 16.42 -0.60 -1.34
N ASN A 69 16.61 0.72 -1.30
CA ASN A 69 17.34 1.41 -0.23
C ASN A 69 16.43 1.87 0.91
N TYR A 70 15.19 2.26 0.60
CA TYR A 70 14.26 2.83 1.58
C TYR A 70 13.05 1.92 1.87
N LYS A 71 13.08 0.67 1.38
CA LYS A 71 12.03 -0.35 1.60
C LYS A 71 10.63 0.16 1.25
N MET A 72 10.53 1.02 0.24
CA MET A 72 9.26 1.55 -0.25
C MET A 72 8.36 0.39 -0.70
N ASN A 73 7.12 0.39 -0.23
CA ASN A 73 6.10 -0.60 -0.55
C ASN A 73 5.53 -0.34 -1.96
N PRO A 74 5.73 -1.24 -2.94
CA PRO A 74 5.20 -1.05 -4.29
C PRO A 74 3.67 -1.01 -4.34
N GLU A 75 2.98 -1.77 -3.48
CA GLU A 75 1.51 -1.77 -3.42
C GLU A 75 1.00 -0.38 -3.01
N TRP A 76 1.63 0.25 -2.03
CA TRP A 76 1.31 1.62 -1.63
C TRP A 76 1.63 2.64 -2.73
N PHE A 77 2.77 2.45 -3.41
CA PHE A 77 3.24 3.40 -4.41
C PHE A 77 2.37 3.41 -5.68
N PHE A 78 1.75 2.29 -6.05
CA PHE A 78 0.92 2.16 -7.25
C PHE A 78 -0.59 2.06 -6.98
N ALA A 79 -1.04 2.05 -5.71
CA ALA A 79 -2.47 2.04 -5.42
C ALA A 79 -3.14 3.36 -5.85
N GLU A 80 -4.35 3.30 -6.41
CA GLU A 80 -5.12 4.50 -6.77
C GLU A 80 -5.56 5.27 -5.52
N ASP A 81 -5.99 4.53 -4.50
CA ASP A 81 -6.17 4.95 -3.12
C ASP A 81 -5.21 4.15 -2.24
N ASN A 82 -4.25 4.85 -1.63
CA ASN A 82 -3.20 4.24 -0.84
C ASN A 82 -3.44 4.31 0.68
N SER A 83 -4.62 4.75 1.12
CA SER A 83 -4.98 4.90 2.56
C SER A 83 -4.90 3.59 3.36
N GLY A 84 -5.15 2.45 2.72
CA GLY A 84 -5.08 1.13 3.34
C GLY A 84 -3.68 0.49 3.36
N PHE A 85 -2.65 1.15 2.80
CA PHE A 85 -1.31 0.60 2.68
C PHE A 85 -0.30 1.46 3.45
N THR A 86 0.70 0.82 4.03
CA THR A 86 1.83 1.56 4.62
C THR A 86 2.87 1.88 3.54
N PRO A 87 3.54 3.05 3.61
CA PRO A 87 4.58 3.42 2.65
C PRO A 87 5.78 2.47 2.63
N TYR A 88 6.01 1.73 3.72
CA TYR A 88 7.15 0.85 3.89
C TYR A 88 6.75 -0.62 3.97
N GLU A 89 7.55 -1.50 3.35
CA GLU A 89 7.26 -2.92 3.21
C GLU A 89 7.26 -3.67 4.55
N MET A 90 8.18 -3.33 5.46
CA MET A 90 8.24 -3.95 6.79
C MET A 90 6.99 -3.65 7.63
N GLU A 91 6.46 -2.43 7.51
CA GLU A 91 5.21 -2.04 8.18
C GLU A 91 4.02 -2.73 7.53
N SER A 92 4.01 -2.89 6.21
CA SER A 92 2.92 -3.54 5.47
C SER A 92 2.77 -5.00 5.89
N ARG A 93 3.90 -5.72 6.01
CA ARG A 93 3.91 -7.10 6.52
C ARG A 93 3.45 -7.19 7.97
N LYS A 94 3.84 -6.23 8.83
CA LYS A 94 3.38 -6.18 10.22
C LYS A 94 1.87 -5.89 10.29
N THR A 95 1.36 -4.93 9.55
CA THR A 95 -0.07 -4.56 9.50
C THR A 95 -0.92 -5.71 8.94
N LYS A 96 -0.49 -6.39 7.86
CA LYS A 96 -1.16 -7.60 7.35
C LYS A 96 -1.19 -8.74 8.39
N ARG A 97 -0.11 -8.91 9.17
CA ARG A 97 -0.07 -9.90 10.28
C ARG A 97 -0.98 -9.51 11.44
N VAL A 98 -1.03 -8.23 11.82
CA VAL A 98 -1.88 -7.74 12.90
C VAL A 98 -3.36 -7.82 12.50
N SER A 99 -3.73 -7.40 11.28
CA SER A 99 -5.12 -7.48 10.81
C SER A 99 -5.61 -8.92 10.77
N SER A 100 -4.81 -9.84 10.23
CA SER A 100 -5.13 -11.27 10.21
C SER A 100 -5.21 -11.88 11.61
N ALA A 101 -4.40 -11.43 12.57
CA ALA A 101 -4.51 -11.86 13.96
C ALA A 101 -5.78 -11.34 14.66
N VAL A 102 -6.14 -10.07 14.44
CA VAL A 102 -7.37 -9.46 14.96
C VAL A 102 -8.60 -10.14 14.37
N GLU A 103 -8.58 -10.43 13.08
CA GLU A 103 -9.67 -11.10 12.37
C GLU A 103 -9.86 -12.55 12.84
N ARG A 104 -8.76 -13.30 13.05
CA ARG A 104 -8.82 -14.64 13.68
C ARG A 104 -9.39 -14.59 15.09
N ARG A 105 -8.99 -13.59 15.90
CA ARG A 105 -9.49 -13.42 17.27
C ARG A 105 -10.99 -13.10 17.27
N ARG A 106 -11.44 -12.19 16.40
CA ARG A 106 -12.86 -11.85 16.23
C ARG A 106 -13.66 -13.09 15.79
N ASN A 107 -13.17 -13.82 14.78
CA ASN A 107 -13.86 -15.02 14.28
C ASN A 107 -13.93 -16.11 15.35
N LYS A 108 -12.89 -16.26 16.18
CA LYS A 108 -12.91 -17.17 17.33
C LYS A 108 -13.96 -16.76 18.35
N ILE A 109 -14.03 -15.48 18.72
CA ILE A 109 -15.05 -14.98 19.67
C ILE A 109 -16.45 -15.23 19.12
N ILE A 110 -16.68 -14.95 17.84
CA ILE A 110 -17.96 -15.21 17.18
C ILE A 110 -18.30 -16.71 17.25
N LEU A 111 -17.36 -17.59 16.92
CA LEU A 111 -17.56 -19.04 16.98
C LEU A 111 -17.84 -19.52 18.42
N ASP A 112 -17.12 -18.98 19.40
CA ASP A 112 -17.34 -19.28 20.81
C ASP A 112 -18.74 -18.82 21.26
N MET A 113 -19.20 -17.65 20.81
CA MET A 113 -20.57 -17.17 21.04
C MET A 113 -21.62 -18.07 20.38
N PHE A 114 -21.38 -18.51 19.13
CA PHE A 114 -22.26 -19.48 18.45
C PHE A 114 -22.37 -20.78 19.23
N ASN A 115 -21.25 -21.33 19.70
CA ASN A 115 -21.21 -22.55 20.49
C ASN A 115 -21.93 -22.40 21.83
N MET A 116 -21.79 -21.26 22.51
CA MET A 116 -22.52 -20.96 23.74
C MET A 116 -24.03 -20.89 23.51
N LEU A 117 -24.47 -20.19 22.46
CA LEU A 117 -25.89 -20.06 22.12
C LEU A 117 -26.51 -21.41 21.72
N GLN A 118 -25.77 -22.29 21.04
CA GLN A 118 -26.21 -23.65 20.75
C GLN A 118 -26.30 -24.52 22.01
N ARG A 119 -25.31 -24.43 22.90
CA ARG A 119 -25.31 -25.17 24.17
C ARG A 119 -26.47 -24.77 25.07
N ASP A 120 -26.79 -23.48 25.10
CA ASP A 120 -27.84 -22.94 25.95
C ASP A 120 -29.24 -23.06 25.29
N GLY A 121 -29.35 -23.75 24.15
CA GLY A 121 -30.61 -24.03 23.46
C GLY A 121 -31.24 -22.83 22.75
N LEU A 122 -30.49 -21.74 22.59
CA LEU A 122 -30.94 -20.47 21.99
C LEU A 122 -30.69 -20.40 20.48
N MET A 123 -30.09 -21.44 19.89
CA MET A 123 -30.00 -21.63 18.45
C MET A 123 -30.30 -23.07 18.03
N PRO A 124 -30.99 -23.28 16.91
CA PRO A 124 -31.22 -24.62 16.37
C PRO A 124 -29.88 -25.27 16.01
N GLN A 125 -29.75 -26.56 16.32
CA GLN A 125 -28.64 -27.40 15.85
C GLN A 125 -28.73 -27.44 14.32
N ALA A 126 -27.62 -27.15 13.63
CA ALA A 126 -27.60 -27.30 12.18
C ALA A 126 -27.83 -28.78 11.84
N GLU A 127 -28.96 -29.10 11.22
CA GLU A 127 -29.24 -30.45 10.75
C GLU A 127 -28.15 -30.84 9.74
N SER A 128 -27.29 -31.78 10.12
CA SER A 128 -26.41 -32.44 9.17
C SER A 128 -27.27 -33.32 8.29
N ASN A 129 -27.64 -32.81 7.11
CA ASN A 129 -28.20 -33.64 6.04
C ASN A 129 -27.12 -34.63 5.62
N THR A 130 -27.08 -35.77 6.29
CA THR A 130 -26.42 -36.98 5.82
C THR A 130 -27.22 -37.43 4.60
N THR A 131 -26.76 -37.05 3.41
CA THR A 131 -27.19 -37.70 2.17
C THR A 131 -26.73 -39.15 2.26
N GLN A 132 -27.65 -40.04 2.60
CA GLN A 132 -27.52 -41.46 2.33
C GLN A 132 -28.27 -41.75 1.03
N GLU A 133 -27.62 -42.56 0.20
CA GLU A 133 -28.01 -43.06 -1.12
C GLU A 133 -29.43 -43.62 -1.19
#